data_AF-A0A9Q3P707-F1
#
_entry.id   AF-A0A9Q3P707-F1
#
_cell.length_a   1.000
_cell.length_b   1.000
_cell.length_c   1.000
_cell.angle_alpha   90.00
_cell.angle_beta   90.00
_cell.angle_gamma   90.00
#
_symmetry.space_group_name_H-M   'P 1'
#
loop_
_entity.id
_entity.type
_entity.pdbx_description
1 polymer ?
#
loop_
_entity_poly.entity_id
_entity_poly.type
_entity_poly.pdbx_seq_one_letter_code
_entity_poly.pdbx_strand_id
1 'polypeptide(L)'
;MELIDYIDGIFIYVPSIPDYWITARLNTAFKGNASIWYTEMKEIHGRRNWPWWKSQIIQNYGNGTWIWQKTISFQNEKYSVDKDPYEWCLRKSKRLKAIDHQMNIWMRNHKLLTQVPGELEHSVKCICNHNCILDDIGNTLQDIRKRANIGKYSPYKSSSFREKQPFRVAFKDKPRERVVEVTKKKNSCHNCGSTDL
;
A
#
# COMPACT_ATOMS: atom_id res chain seq x y z
N MET A 1 6.53 20.58 -7.72
CA MET A 1 5.93 21.11 -6.48
C MET A 1 6.86 21.02 -5.29
N GLU A 2 7.53 19.89 -5.01
CA GLU A 2 8.62 19.87 -4.01
C GLU A 2 9.70 20.95 -4.27
N LEU A 3 10.02 21.22 -5.53
CA LEU A 3 10.94 22.29 -5.92
C LEU A 3 10.40 23.69 -5.56
N ILE A 4 9.09 23.91 -5.73
CA ILE A 4 8.45 25.20 -5.40
C ILE A 4 8.46 25.38 -3.89
N ASP A 5 8.02 24.37 -3.13
CA ASP A 5 8.03 24.40 -1.66
C ASP A 5 9.44 24.60 -1.10
N TYR A 6 10.45 23.98 -1.72
CA TYR A 6 11.84 24.13 -1.33
C TYR A 6 12.32 25.57 -1.53
N ILE A 7 12.11 26.15 -2.72
CA ILE A 7 12.55 27.52 -3.01
C ILE A 7 11.77 28.52 -2.15
N ASP A 8 10.46 28.37 -2.04
CA ASP A 8 9.63 29.19 -1.15
C ASP A 8 10.09 29.08 0.31
N GLY A 9 10.47 27.88 0.76
CA GLY A 9 11.04 27.66 2.08
C GLY A 9 12.35 28.41 2.31
N ILE A 10 13.22 28.55 1.30
CA ILE A 10 14.44 29.37 1.43
C ILE A 10 14.06 30.84 1.58
N PHE A 11 13.07 31.33 0.83
CA PHE A 11 12.60 32.73 0.93
C PHE A 11 12.05 33.08 2.32
N ILE A 12 11.60 32.10 3.12
CA ILE A 12 11.22 32.33 4.53
C ILE A 12 12.44 32.73 5.39
N TYR A 13 13.61 32.13 5.13
CA TYR A 13 14.82 32.36 5.92
C TYR A 13 15.77 33.39 5.31
N VAL A 14 15.72 33.58 3.99
CA VAL A 14 16.59 34.48 3.23
C VAL A 14 15.69 35.44 2.45
N PRO A 15 15.51 36.69 2.93
CA PRO A 15 14.58 37.65 2.32
C PRO A 15 14.93 38.04 0.88
N SER A 16 16.19 37.87 0.47
CA SER A 16 16.65 38.20 -0.88
C SER A 16 17.61 37.15 -1.41
N ILE A 17 17.12 36.34 -2.35
CA ILE A 17 17.91 35.35 -3.07
C ILE A 17 18.19 35.92 -4.47
N PRO A 18 19.45 36.01 -4.91
CA PRO A 18 19.76 36.47 -6.26
C PRO A 18 19.19 35.55 -7.35
N ASP A 19 18.70 36.13 -8.45
CA ASP A 19 18.08 35.38 -9.56
C ASP A 19 18.97 34.30 -10.18
N TYR A 20 20.29 34.47 -10.13
CA TYR A 20 21.23 33.48 -10.66
C TYR A 20 21.23 32.17 -9.84
N TRP A 21 20.99 32.24 -8.52
CA TRP A 21 20.86 31.04 -7.67
C TRP A 21 19.61 30.24 -8.03
N ILE A 22 18.50 30.94 -8.23
CA ILE A 22 17.23 30.32 -8.67
C ILE A 22 17.45 29.65 -10.02
N THR A 23 18.03 30.37 -10.97
CA THR A 23 18.33 29.85 -12.32
C THR A 23 19.25 28.61 -12.24
N ALA A 24 20.34 28.66 -11.48
CA ALA A 24 21.23 27.52 -11.29
C ALA A 24 20.49 26.32 -10.68
N ARG A 25 19.64 26.56 -9.68
CA ARG A 25 18.84 25.50 -9.06
C ARG A 25 17.86 24.87 -10.04
N LEU A 26 17.15 25.67 -10.83
CA LEU A 26 16.21 25.18 -11.85
C LEU A 26 16.90 24.29 -12.89
N ASN A 27 18.11 24.66 -13.36
CA ASN A 27 18.90 23.81 -14.28
C ASN A 27 19.15 22.40 -13.69
N THR A 28 19.44 22.31 -12.39
CA THR A 28 19.71 21.00 -11.75
C THR A 28 18.44 20.23 -11.38
N ALA A 29 17.31 20.93 -11.21
CA ALA A 29 16.09 20.34 -10.70
C ALA A 29 15.24 19.71 -11.81
N PHE A 30 15.22 20.31 -13.00
CA PHE A 30 14.51 19.75 -14.13
C PHE A 30 15.29 18.62 -14.78
N LYS A 31 14.58 17.55 -15.15
CA LYS A 31 15.16 16.36 -15.78
C LYS A 31 14.30 15.92 -16.96
N GLY A 32 14.93 15.29 -17.95
CA GLY A 32 14.26 14.80 -19.15
C GLY A 32 13.51 15.93 -19.88
N ASN A 33 12.25 15.67 -20.26
CA ASN A 33 11.42 16.63 -20.99
C ASN A 33 11.27 17.98 -20.28
N ALA A 34 11.30 18.01 -18.94
CA ALA A 34 11.20 19.26 -18.20
C ALA A 34 12.46 20.13 -18.30
N SER A 35 13.62 19.50 -18.51
CA SER A 35 14.87 20.22 -18.73
C SER A 35 14.87 20.93 -20.08
N ILE A 36 14.29 20.30 -21.11
CA ILE A 36 14.15 20.87 -22.46
C ILE A 36 13.23 22.10 -22.38
N TRP A 37 12.03 21.94 -21.82
CA TRP A 37 11.09 23.04 -21.60
C TRP A 37 11.72 24.23 -20.86
N TYR A 38 12.48 23.96 -19.79
CA TYR A 38 13.15 25.01 -19.03
C TYR A 38 14.21 25.75 -19.85
N THR A 39 14.97 25.02 -20.68
CA THR A 39 16.01 25.60 -21.54
C THR A 39 15.39 26.51 -22.59
N GLU A 40 14.35 26.06 -23.28
CA GLU A 40 13.60 26.86 -24.26
C GLU A 40 12.99 28.12 -23.63
N MET A 41 12.34 27.98 -22.47
CA MET A 41 11.77 29.11 -21.75
C MET A 41 12.83 30.15 -21.35
N LYS A 42 14.02 29.68 -20.95
CA LYS A 42 15.13 30.55 -20.58
C LYS A 42 15.73 31.26 -21.80
N GLU A 43 15.79 30.61 -22.95
CA GLU A 43 16.25 31.22 -24.21
C GLU A 43 15.30 32.32 -24.68
N ILE A 44 13.99 32.08 -24.62
CA ILE A 44 12.96 33.04 -25.06
C ILE A 44 12.85 34.24 -24.11
N HIS A 45 12.80 33.99 -22.80
CA HIS A 45 12.47 35.02 -21.82
C HIS A 45 13.65 35.56 -21.02
N GLY A 46 14.83 34.95 -21.17
CA GLY A 46 16.06 35.34 -20.48
C GLY A 46 16.04 35.05 -18.98
N ARG A 47 16.74 35.88 -18.21
CA ARG A 47 16.77 35.79 -16.74
C ARG A 47 15.52 36.46 -16.16
N ARG A 48 14.81 35.74 -15.31
CA ARG A 48 13.58 36.18 -14.64
C ARG A 48 13.63 35.83 -13.16
N ASN A 49 12.87 36.58 -12.37
CA ASN A 49 12.75 36.39 -10.94
C ASN A 49 11.95 35.13 -10.57
N TRP A 50 12.05 34.70 -9.31
CA TRP A 50 11.36 33.51 -8.82
C TRP A 50 9.83 33.54 -8.99
N PRO A 51 9.11 34.63 -8.64
CA PRO A 51 7.66 34.69 -8.82
C PRO A 51 7.20 34.39 -10.26
N TRP A 52 7.94 34.90 -11.25
CA TRP A 52 7.67 34.62 -12.66
C TRP A 52 7.92 33.15 -13.00
N TRP A 53 9.06 32.58 -12.58
CA TRP A 53 9.32 31.16 -12.82
C TRP A 53 8.30 30.25 -12.15
N LYS A 54 7.90 30.56 -10.92
CA LYS A 54 6.87 29.83 -10.19
C LYS A 54 5.55 29.81 -10.95
N SER A 55 5.12 30.95 -11.51
CA SER A 55 3.87 31.00 -12.29
C SER A 55 3.94 30.14 -13.55
N GLN A 56 5.06 30.19 -14.29
CA GLN A 56 5.26 29.36 -15.48
C GLN A 56 5.29 27.86 -15.15
N ILE A 57 5.94 27.48 -14.05
CA ILE A 57 5.98 26.08 -13.59
C ILE A 57 4.58 25.59 -13.24
N ILE A 58 3.77 26.39 -12.53
CA ILE A 58 2.39 26.04 -12.18
C ILE A 58 1.53 25.95 -13.44
N GLN A 59 1.71 26.85 -14.41
CA GLN A 59 0.97 26.82 -15.66
C GLN A 59 1.27 25.55 -16.48
N ASN A 60 2.52 25.13 -16.54
CA ASN A 60 2.93 23.96 -17.33
C ASN A 60 2.71 22.62 -16.61
N TYR A 61 2.98 22.58 -15.29
CA TYR A 61 2.99 21.36 -14.47
C TYR A 61 1.95 21.35 -13.34
N GLY A 62 0.96 22.24 -13.41
CA GLY A 62 -0.15 22.33 -12.45
C GLY A 62 -1.48 22.68 -13.13
N ASN A 63 -1.55 22.61 -14.47
CA ASN A 63 -2.81 22.75 -15.19
C ASN A 63 -3.70 21.51 -15.02
N GLY A 64 -5.01 21.67 -15.30
CA GLY A 64 -6.00 20.61 -15.12
C GLY A 64 -5.69 19.33 -15.90
N THR A 65 -5.18 19.43 -17.13
CA THR A 65 -4.80 18.28 -17.96
C THR A 65 -3.66 17.49 -17.31
N TRP A 66 -2.63 18.19 -16.83
CA TRP A 66 -1.50 17.57 -16.13
C TRP A 66 -1.96 16.89 -14.83
N ILE A 67 -2.78 17.58 -14.03
CA ILE A 67 -3.35 17.05 -12.78
C ILE A 67 -4.14 15.77 -13.06
N TRP A 68 -4.98 15.79 -14.10
CA TRP A 68 -5.77 14.64 -14.51
C TRP A 68 -4.88 13.46 -14.92
N GLN A 69 -3.88 13.68 -15.78
CA GLN A 69 -2.92 12.64 -16.19
C GLN A 69 -2.18 12.03 -14.99
N LYS A 70 -1.74 12.87 -14.05
CA LYS A 70 -1.08 12.39 -12.82
C LYS A 70 -2.02 11.65 -11.90
N THR A 71 -3.28 12.05 -11.83
CA THR A 71 -4.31 11.34 -11.05
C THR A 71 -4.56 9.95 -11.61
N ILE A 72 -4.70 9.80 -12.92
CA ILE A 72 -4.84 8.49 -13.58
C ILE A 72 -3.60 7.62 -13.35
N SER A 73 -2.40 8.17 -13.58
CA SER A 73 -1.15 7.46 -13.33
C SER A 73 -1.02 7.03 -11.86
N PHE A 74 -1.53 7.84 -10.93
CA PHE A 74 -1.57 7.49 -9.51
C PHE A 74 -2.51 6.31 -9.24
N GLN A 75 -3.74 6.33 -9.79
CA GLN A 75 -4.77 5.32 -9.59
C GLN A 75 -4.41 3.95 -10.20
N ASN A 76 -3.71 3.97 -11.35
CA ASN A 76 -3.33 2.75 -12.07
C ASN A 76 -2.18 2.00 -11.41
N GLU A 77 -1.27 2.69 -10.70
CA GLU A 77 -0.16 2.02 -10.05
C GLU A 77 -0.54 1.54 -8.65
N LYS A 78 -0.88 0.25 -8.53
CA LYS A 78 -1.11 -0.40 -7.24
C LYS A 78 0.19 -0.81 -6.54
N TYR A 79 0.12 -1.03 -5.23
CA TYR A 79 1.20 -1.64 -4.47
C TYR A 79 1.40 -3.10 -4.87
N SER A 80 2.66 -3.53 -4.93
CA SER A 80 3.03 -4.95 -5.07
C SER A 80 4.01 -5.31 -3.96
N VAL A 81 3.90 -6.53 -3.44
CA VAL A 81 4.74 -7.08 -2.36
C VAL A 81 6.23 -7.17 -2.75
N ASP A 82 6.53 -7.16 -4.04
CA ASP A 82 7.90 -7.20 -4.55
C ASP A 82 8.63 -5.86 -4.41
N LYS A 83 7.89 -4.75 -4.33
CA LYS A 83 8.47 -3.40 -4.20
C LYS A 83 8.87 -3.13 -2.76
N ASP A 84 9.87 -2.27 -2.59
CA ASP A 84 10.20 -1.75 -1.26
C ASP A 84 9.04 -0.89 -0.72
N PRO A 85 8.50 -1.19 0.48
CA PRO A 85 7.36 -0.47 1.04
C PRO A 85 7.65 1.01 1.27
N TYR A 86 8.84 1.35 1.76
CA TYR A 86 9.20 2.73 2.08
C TYR A 86 9.36 3.56 0.83
N GLU A 87 10.10 3.04 -0.16
CA GLU A 87 10.27 3.69 -1.44
C GLU A 87 8.92 3.90 -2.13
N TRP A 88 8.03 2.91 -2.06
CA TRP A 88 6.67 3.03 -2.61
C TRP A 88 5.83 4.07 -1.88
N CYS A 89 5.77 4.04 -0.55
CA CYS A 89 5.05 5.01 0.27
C CYS A 89 5.54 6.43 -0.01
N LEU A 90 6.86 6.64 0.00
CA LEU A 90 7.48 7.94 -0.28
C LEU A 90 7.09 8.42 -1.68
N ARG A 91 7.34 7.61 -2.71
CA ARG A 91 7.03 7.98 -4.10
C ARG A 91 5.56 8.31 -4.31
N LYS A 92 4.64 7.54 -3.70
CA LYS A 92 3.20 7.81 -3.79
C LYS A 92 2.78 9.06 -3.05
N SER A 93 3.34 9.29 -1.86
CA SER A 93 3.13 10.52 -1.10
C SER A 93 3.56 11.76 -1.89
N LYS A 94 4.73 11.71 -2.53
CA LYS A 94 5.23 12.79 -3.41
C LYS A 94 4.29 13.08 -4.58
N ARG A 95 3.73 12.03 -5.20
CA ARG A 95 2.77 12.19 -6.31
C ARG A 95 1.46 12.82 -5.85
N LEU A 96 0.93 12.40 -4.69
CA LEU A 96 -0.28 13.01 -4.11
C LEU A 96 -0.05 14.49 -3.81
N LYS A 97 1.08 14.81 -3.19
CA LYS A 97 1.43 16.21 -2.90
C LYS A 97 1.51 17.05 -4.16
N ALA A 98 2.02 16.49 -5.27
CA ALA A 98 2.10 17.21 -6.53
C ALA A 98 0.73 17.41 -7.23
N ILE A 99 -0.24 16.53 -6.98
CA ILE A 99 -1.62 16.64 -7.48
C ILE A 99 -2.40 17.68 -6.65
N ASP A 100 -2.24 17.65 -5.33
CA ASP A 100 -2.95 18.54 -4.41
C ASP A 100 -2.05 18.87 -3.20
N HIS A 101 -1.72 20.15 -3.07
CA HIS A 101 -0.82 20.70 -2.05
C HIS A 101 -1.47 20.92 -0.71
N GLN A 102 -2.79 21.12 -0.69
CA GLN A 102 -3.53 21.43 0.53
C GLN A 102 -4.08 20.16 1.19
N MET A 103 -3.70 19.00 0.67
CA MET A 103 -4.12 17.71 1.20
C MET A 103 -3.61 17.51 2.63
N ASN A 104 -4.55 17.32 3.56
CA ASN A 104 -4.21 16.98 4.94
C ASN A 104 -3.64 15.54 5.05
N ILE A 105 -3.00 15.25 6.18
CA ILE A 105 -2.37 13.95 6.46
C ILE A 105 -3.37 12.81 6.30
N TRP A 106 -4.57 12.98 6.83
CA TRP A 106 -5.64 11.99 6.77
C TRP A 106 -6.00 11.61 5.33
N MET A 107 -6.30 12.61 4.49
CA MET A 107 -6.73 12.43 3.10
C MET A 107 -5.61 11.82 2.26
N ARG A 108 -4.37 12.25 2.50
CA ARG A 108 -3.19 11.65 1.87
C ARG A 108 -3.06 10.17 2.21
N ASN A 109 -3.16 9.82 3.50
CA ASN A 109 -3.05 8.44 3.95
C ASN A 109 -4.21 7.60 3.45
N HIS A 110 -5.44 8.11 3.46
CA HIS A 110 -6.61 7.46 2.89
C HIS A 110 -6.41 7.16 1.39
N LYS A 111 -6.00 8.15 0.59
CA LYS A 111 -5.72 7.97 -0.84
C LYS A 111 -4.54 7.03 -1.09
N LEU A 112 -3.54 6.99 -0.21
CA LEU A 112 -2.42 6.05 -0.30
C LEU A 112 -2.90 4.61 -0.07
N LEU A 113 -3.69 4.38 0.98
CA LEU A 113 -4.16 3.05 1.37
C LEU A 113 -5.11 2.44 0.32
N THR A 114 -5.91 3.25 -0.38
CA THR A 114 -6.73 2.77 -1.52
C THR A 114 -5.90 2.28 -2.73
N GLN A 115 -4.59 2.51 -2.73
CA GLN A 115 -3.67 1.95 -3.73
C GLN A 115 -3.05 0.62 -3.30
N VAL A 116 -3.31 0.18 -2.07
CA VAL A 116 -2.95 -1.14 -1.57
C VAL A 116 -4.06 -2.13 -1.98
N PRO A 117 -3.74 -3.34 -2.48
CA PRO A 117 -4.77 -4.31 -2.88
C PRO A 117 -5.54 -4.86 -1.67
N GLY A 118 -6.81 -5.21 -1.87
CA GLY A 118 -7.84 -5.36 -0.82
C GLY A 118 -7.44 -6.09 0.48
N GLU A 119 -6.87 -7.29 0.43
CA GLU A 119 -6.50 -8.02 1.65
C GLU A 119 -5.39 -7.33 2.45
N LEU A 120 -4.42 -6.73 1.73
CA LEU A 120 -3.36 -5.93 2.35
C LEU A 120 -3.93 -4.60 2.86
N GLU A 121 -4.87 -3.99 2.13
CA GLU A 121 -5.49 -2.73 2.54
C GLU A 121 -6.23 -2.88 3.88
N HIS A 122 -7.03 -3.94 4.03
CA HIS A 122 -7.73 -4.22 5.28
C HIS A 122 -6.74 -4.44 6.43
N SER A 123 -5.72 -5.26 6.20
CA SER A 123 -4.68 -5.56 7.18
C SER A 123 -3.96 -4.29 7.67
N VAL A 124 -3.59 -3.39 6.75
CA VAL A 124 -2.92 -2.13 7.10
C VAL A 124 -3.88 -1.17 7.82
N LYS A 125 -5.14 -1.06 7.40
CA LYS A 125 -6.13 -0.20 8.06
C LYS A 125 -6.46 -0.64 9.49
N CYS A 126 -6.39 -1.94 9.78
CA CYS A 126 -6.58 -2.46 11.12
C CYS A 126 -5.42 -2.12 12.06
N ILE A 127 -4.21 -1.89 11.52
CA ILE A 127 -3.00 -1.62 12.30
C ILE A 127 -2.72 -0.11 12.39
N CYS A 128 -2.91 0.63 11.29
CA CYS A 128 -2.59 2.05 11.21
C CYS A 128 -3.82 2.95 11.37
N ASN A 129 -3.72 3.96 12.25
CA ASN A 129 -4.65 5.09 12.24
C ASN A 129 -4.44 5.92 10.97
N HIS A 130 -5.51 6.45 10.36
CA HIS A 130 -5.41 7.30 9.16
C HIS A 130 -4.64 8.61 9.41
N ASN A 131 -4.42 8.99 10.67
CA ASN A 131 -3.59 10.14 11.05
C ASN A 131 -2.10 9.80 11.31
N CYS A 132 -1.68 8.56 11.06
CA CYS A 132 -0.30 8.13 11.27
C CYS A 132 0.71 8.84 10.35
N ILE A 133 1.98 8.83 10.74
CA ILE A 133 3.03 9.32 9.86
C ILE A 133 3.29 8.30 8.75
N LEU A 134 3.91 8.74 7.65
CA LEU A 134 4.15 7.87 6.49
C LEU A 134 5.02 6.66 6.85
N ASP A 135 5.91 6.82 7.84
CA ASP A 135 6.80 5.78 8.34
C ASP A 135 6.03 4.62 8.99
N ASP A 136 4.95 4.90 9.74
CA ASP A 136 4.11 3.87 10.36
C ASP A 136 3.46 2.97 9.31
N ILE A 137 3.03 3.55 8.17
CA ILE A 137 2.49 2.81 7.04
C ILE A 137 3.58 1.96 6.38
N GLY A 138 4.79 2.50 6.21
CA GLY A 138 5.95 1.78 5.68
C GLY A 138 6.34 0.58 6.53
N ASN A 139 6.48 0.77 7.85
CA ASN A 139 6.75 -0.28 8.84
C ASN A 139 5.70 -1.39 8.78
N THR A 140 4.42 -1.03 8.77
CA THR A 140 3.32 -2.00 8.72
C THR A 140 3.33 -2.82 7.44
N LEU A 141 3.53 -2.19 6.28
CA LEU A 141 3.65 -2.90 5.01
C LEU A 141 4.89 -3.81 4.97
N GLN A 142 6.00 -3.37 5.57
CA GLN A 142 7.22 -4.17 5.68
C GLN A 142 7.01 -5.40 6.56
N ASP A 143 6.28 -5.27 7.67
CA ASP A 143 5.96 -6.39 8.56
C ASP A 143 5.01 -7.38 7.91
N ILE A 144 4.00 -6.91 7.19
CA ILE A 144 3.11 -7.78 6.41
C ILE A 144 3.90 -8.51 5.32
N ARG A 145 4.78 -7.81 4.59
CA ARG A 145 5.68 -8.43 3.59
C ARG A 145 6.54 -9.51 4.20
N LYS A 146 7.14 -9.27 5.37
CA LYS A 146 7.92 -10.27 6.10
C LYS A 146 7.04 -11.48 6.43
N ARG A 147 5.88 -11.28 7.06
CA ARG A 147 4.96 -12.37 7.44
C ARG A 147 4.46 -13.18 6.25
N ALA A 148 4.12 -12.54 5.13
CA ALA A 148 3.70 -13.21 3.90
C ALA A 148 4.82 -14.05 3.28
N ASN A 149 6.09 -13.66 3.46
CA ASN A 149 7.26 -14.39 2.97
C ASN A 149 7.78 -15.46 3.94
N ILE A 150 7.34 -15.50 5.20
CA ILE A 150 7.68 -16.56 6.15
C ILE A 150 7.25 -17.95 5.63
N GLY A 151 6.21 -18.03 4.79
CA GLY A 151 5.80 -19.28 4.13
C GLY A 151 6.58 -19.64 2.84
N LYS A 152 7.38 -18.71 2.29
CA LYS A 152 8.12 -18.90 1.03
C LYS A 152 9.62 -19.12 1.22
N TYR A 153 10.19 -18.62 2.31
CA TYR A 153 11.53 -19.00 2.76
C TYR A 153 11.42 -20.23 3.68
N SER A 154 11.39 -21.43 3.09
CA SER A 154 11.82 -22.63 3.81
C SER A 154 13.23 -22.99 3.36
N PRO A 155 14.29 -22.56 4.07
CA PRO A 155 15.63 -23.04 3.79
C PRO A 155 15.96 -24.36 4.51
N TYR A 156 15.01 -25.03 5.17
CA TYR A 156 15.30 -26.33 5.80
C TYR A 156 14.18 -27.35 5.66
N LYS A 157 14.55 -28.48 5.05
CA LYS A 157 13.84 -29.77 5.10
C LYS A 157 13.51 -30.14 6.56
N SER A 158 12.29 -30.63 6.73
CA SER A 158 11.81 -31.56 7.78
C SER A 158 12.53 -31.58 9.14
N SER A 159 11.87 -31.09 10.17
CA SER A 159 11.79 -31.84 11.41
C SER A 159 10.35 -31.78 11.93
N SER A 160 9.76 -32.95 12.11
CA SER A 160 8.41 -33.23 12.55
C SER A 160 7.84 -32.22 13.57
N PHE A 161 6.86 -31.42 13.15
CA PHE A 161 5.83 -30.98 14.10
C PHE A 161 4.75 -32.06 14.13
N ARG A 162 4.81 -32.83 15.21
CA ARG A 162 3.85 -33.87 15.58
C ARG A 162 2.45 -33.25 15.62
N GLU A 163 1.68 -33.56 14.61
CA GLU A 163 0.25 -33.25 14.52
C GLU A 163 -0.45 -33.90 15.73
N LYS A 164 -0.99 -33.08 16.64
CA LYS A 164 -1.89 -33.58 17.69
C LYS A 164 -3.32 -33.45 17.18
N GLN A 165 -3.89 -34.59 16.82
CA GLN A 165 -5.32 -34.82 16.63
C GLN A 165 -5.65 -36.26 17.12
N PRO A 166 -6.89 -36.54 17.53
CA PRO A 166 -7.27 -36.71 18.94
C PRO A 166 -7.30 -38.19 19.35
N PHE A 167 -7.00 -38.47 20.62
CA PHE A 167 -7.11 -39.83 21.17
C PHE A 167 -8.59 -40.18 21.37
N ARG A 168 -9.16 -40.92 20.40
CA ARG A 168 -10.38 -41.70 20.60
C ARG A 168 -10.07 -42.79 21.62
N VAL A 169 -10.84 -42.83 22.70
CA VAL A 169 -10.78 -43.88 23.72
C VAL A 169 -11.29 -45.17 23.09
N ALA A 170 -10.39 -46.06 22.71
CA ALA A 170 -10.71 -47.43 22.33
C ALA A 170 -10.85 -48.28 23.61
N PHE A 171 -12.05 -48.78 23.85
CA PHE A 171 -12.33 -49.76 24.89
C PHE A 171 -11.54 -51.05 24.62
N LYS A 172 -10.83 -51.54 25.64
CA LYS A 172 -10.09 -52.81 25.61
C LYS A 172 -11.06 -53.98 25.73
N ASP A 173 -11.11 -54.81 24.70
CA ASP A 173 -11.68 -56.16 24.78
C ASP A 173 -10.83 -57.08 25.67
N LYS A 174 -11.48 -57.80 26.58
CA LYS A 174 -10.96 -59.01 27.24
C LYS A 174 -11.91 -60.17 26.92
N PRO A 175 -11.42 -61.36 26.55
CA PRO A 175 -12.28 -62.52 26.33
C PRO A 175 -12.44 -63.35 27.63
N ARG A 176 -13.68 -63.78 27.94
CA ARG A 176 -13.92 -64.98 28.75
C ARG A 176 -15.30 -65.56 28.47
N GLU A 177 -15.34 -66.89 28.31
CA GLU A 177 -16.43 -67.71 27.79
C GLU A 177 -17.70 -67.84 28.67
N ARG A 178 -18.81 -68.13 27.96
CA ARG A 178 -19.82 -69.21 28.13
C ARG A 178 -21.14 -69.00 28.91
N VAL A 179 -22.22 -69.30 28.15
CA VAL A 179 -23.62 -69.73 28.48
C VAL A 179 -24.49 -68.64 29.14
N VAL A 180 -25.70 -68.28 28.69
CA VAL A 180 -26.95 -69.07 28.56
C VAL A 180 -27.90 -68.44 27.52
N GLU A 181 -28.67 -69.31 26.84
CA GLU A 181 -29.80 -69.03 25.93
C GLU A 181 -30.92 -68.18 26.57
N VAL A 182 -31.80 -67.59 25.75
CA VAL A 182 -33.29 -67.77 25.80
C VAL A 182 -34.04 -66.63 25.06
N THR A 183 -34.70 -67.04 23.96
CA THR A 183 -36.00 -66.62 23.37
C THR A 183 -36.30 -65.23 22.76
N LYS A 184 -36.62 -65.29 21.45
CA LYS A 184 -37.82 -64.78 20.73
C LYS A 184 -38.58 -63.56 21.29
N LYS A 185 -38.72 -62.51 20.47
CA LYS A 185 -40.05 -62.05 19.96
C LYS A 185 -39.94 -61.10 18.77
N LYS A 186 -41.04 -61.07 18.03
CA LYS A 186 -41.29 -60.58 16.66
C LYS A 186 -42.16 -59.31 16.73
N ASN A 187 -42.19 -58.56 15.62
CA ASN A 187 -43.18 -57.51 15.25
C ASN A 187 -42.83 -56.09 15.79
N SER A 188 -43.06 -54.98 15.10
CA SER A 188 -44.00 -54.67 14.01
C SER A 188 -43.54 -53.45 13.18
N CYS A 189 -43.88 -53.47 11.89
CA CYS A 189 -43.94 -52.31 10.98
C CYS A 189 -45.12 -51.39 11.34
N HIS A 190 -44.98 -50.07 11.13
CA HIS A 190 -46.01 -49.20 10.54
C HIS A 190 -45.37 -47.95 9.90
N ASN A 191 -45.45 -47.87 8.56
CA ASN A 191 -46.10 -46.80 7.78
C ASN A 191 -46.13 -45.39 8.42
N CYS A 192 -45.84 -44.25 7.79
CA CYS A 192 -45.81 -43.82 6.39
C CYS A 192 -45.28 -42.36 6.42
N GLY A 193 -44.61 -41.87 5.36
CA GLY A 193 -44.36 -40.44 5.21
C GLY A 193 -43.03 -40.05 4.56
N SER A 194 -42.76 -40.55 3.35
CA SER A 194 -41.99 -39.79 2.34
C SER A 194 -42.75 -38.48 2.05
N THR A 195 -42.10 -37.34 1.78
CA THR A 195 -41.35 -37.08 0.54
C THR A 195 -40.57 -35.76 0.64
N ASP A 196 -39.42 -35.73 -0.04
CA ASP A 196 -38.79 -34.52 -0.58
C ASP A 196 -39.77 -33.69 -1.43
N LEU A 197 -39.64 -32.37 -1.35
CA LEU A 197 -39.71 -31.40 -2.45
C LEU A 197 -39.05 -30.09 -2.01
#